data_AF-A0A2A7MQ14-F1
#
_entry.id   AF-A0A2A7MQ14-F1
#
_cell.length_a   1.000
_cell.length_b   1.000
_cell.length_c   1.000
_cell.angle_alpha   90.00
_cell.angle_beta   90.00
_cell.angle_gamma   90.00
#
_symmetry.space_group_name_H-M   'P 1'
#
loop_
_entity.id
_entity.type
_entity.pdbx_description
1 polymer ?
#
loop_
_entity_poly.entity_id
_entity_poly.type
_entity_poly.pdbx_seq_one_letter_code
_entity_poly.pdbx_strand_id
1 'polypeptide(L)'
;MEHVISTGGRTYRVPAGDDDVDAFLAWLVESRGEPATVAALSRQQVLARIARSAIPAGFPEPDVVIGDAGRDSGGYTRGWLAASVAAWECVQATVADTGVEGVDDDVSGERGDDAGSAQQASEGEPEWRPGARRWSGVSASADTRVAILTSRGALTPSGVVLTRGPLPTGADLARFVWHRWPTKPAQTPQVWITAPALVAAGMTPPKRPPTASDDLSAAVGKVFGCQVTAAKAGWFTAVFNRADAEPGTESTADGRRVHLVLLPFLWLDPAGQRPKDLGVAGTRGTATELPADEDAAAAVLGERIAWLVEFGEGVLPAARPASVGAALLDAVRRRGRSAHRIEACPLPDTVYAETPRLDPDIENWKNMPHDAKADRVDVEVDQRAAYLASAGQVELGYGGVPIELSKADPAVFAEKNPPYGLWRVTTPPAASLDGLSRRLPLPHGYMQWDGPATFWTTTRAVQHLVAPVEDGGAGLSAGELRIDGAWVWPQHGRLLRTWADILRAKLAEATAAGRQDQIDTIKNIYKAFLGRMAGGQHPPGQRHYQQPVWAATIHADTRWRALRYATHIATTLDLYPIAARDIDTFVYRIPPNLDPAVLTEDSDANGKYRVKRIVGED
;
A
#
# COMPACT_ATOMS: atom_id res chain seq x y z
N MET A 1 -54.68 1.19 -13.05
CA MET A 1 -53.64 1.91 -13.82
C MET A 1 -53.49 3.29 -13.19
N GLU A 2 -52.38 3.97 -13.38
CA GLU A 2 -52.22 5.38 -13.00
C GLU A 2 -51.46 6.05 -14.15
N HIS A 3 -51.85 7.26 -14.51
CA HIS A 3 -51.11 8.08 -15.47
C HIS A 3 -50.27 9.11 -14.72
N VAL A 4 -49.06 9.34 -15.19
CA VAL A 4 -48.15 10.34 -14.64
C VAL A 4 -47.87 11.36 -15.73
N ILE A 5 -48.23 12.62 -15.49
CA ILE A 5 -48.09 13.72 -16.45
C ILE A 5 -47.11 14.74 -15.87
N SER A 6 -46.02 15.00 -16.60
CA SER A 6 -45.02 15.99 -16.21
C SER A 6 -45.08 17.20 -17.13
N THR A 7 -45.34 18.38 -16.57
CA THR A 7 -45.38 19.65 -17.31
C THR A 7 -44.90 20.81 -16.46
N GLY A 8 -44.15 21.75 -17.05
CA GLY A 8 -43.68 22.95 -16.35
C GLY A 8 -42.86 22.69 -15.09
N GLY A 9 -42.10 21.58 -15.04
CA GLY A 9 -41.32 21.19 -13.84
C GLY A 9 -42.18 20.68 -12.68
N ARG A 10 -43.36 20.14 -12.96
CA ARG A 10 -44.23 19.50 -11.97
C ARG A 10 -44.75 18.18 -12.51
N THR A 11 -44.86 17.20 -11.63
CA THR A 11 -45.38 15.87 -11.93
C THR A 11 -46.73 15.69 -11.25
N TYR A 12 -47.74 15.32 -12.03
CA TYR A 12 -49.11 15.09 -11.57
C TYR A 12 -49.46 13.61 -11.69
N ARG A 13 -50.17 13.09 -10.69
CA ARG A 13 -50.76 11.76 -10.74
C ARG A 13 -52.23 11.88 -11.12
N VAL A 14 -52.63 11.17 -12.17
CA VAL A 14 -54.03 11.02 -12.57
C VAL A 14 -54.42 9.56 -12.34
N PRO A 15 -55.35 9.26 -11.42
CA PRO A 15 -55.81 7.90 -11.20
C PRO A 15 -56.52 7.39 -12.47
N ALA A 16 -56.23 6.16 -12.90
CA ALA A 16 -56.98 5.54 -13.98
C ALA A 16 -58.24 4.84 -13.44
N GLY A 17 -59.23 4.63 -14.31
CA GLY A 17 -60.53 4.05 -13.97
C GLY A 17 -61.72 4.98 -14.20
N ASP A 18 -61.49 6.13 -14.82
CA ASP A 18 -62.53 6.98 -15.40
C ASP A 18 -62.40 6.85 -16.92
N ASP A 19 -63.37 6.16 -17.55
CA ASP A 19 -63.32 5.77 -18.96
C ASP A 19 -63.15 6.98 -19.90
N ASP A 20 -63.70 8.14 -19.54
CA ASP A 20 -63.60 9.35 -20.35
C ASP A 20 -62.19 9.98 -20.24
N VAL A 21 -61.61 9.99 -19.04
CA VAL A 21 -60.26 10.51 -18.79
C VAL A 21 -59.20 9.59 -19.40
N ASP A 22 -59.36 8.28 -19.25
CA ASP A 22 -58.45 7.28 -19.80
C ASP A 22 -58.46 7.29 -21.33
N ALA A 23 -59.65 7.40 -21.95
CA ALA A 23 -59.77 7.52 -23.41
C ALA A 23 -59.17 8.83 -23.94
N PHE A 24 -59.38 9.94 -23.23
CA PHE A 24 -58.80 11.23 -23.60
C PHE A 24 -57.27 11.23 -23.53
N LEU A 25 -56.69 10.67 -22.45
CA LEU A 25 -55.24 10.57 -22.29
C LEU A 25 -54.62 9.62 -23.31
N ALA A 26 -55.26 8.48 -23.59
CA ALA A 26 -54.83 7.56 -24.65
C ALA A 26 -54.82 8.27 -26.03
N TRP A 27 -55.91 8.96 -26.39
CA TRP A 27 -55.96 9.74 -27.62
C TRP A 27 -54.87 10.82 -27.67
N LEU A 28 -54.62 11.52 -26.55
CA LEU A 28 -53.60 12.56 -26.49
C LEU A 28 -52.19 11.98 -26.73
N VAL A 29 -51.88 10.85 -26.10
CA VAL A 29 -50.60 10.15 -26.28
C VAL A 29 -50.44 9.62 -27.70
N GLU A 30 -51.46 9.01 -28.29
CA GLU A 30 -51.38 8.44 -29.64
C GLU A 30 -51.38 9.50 -30.75
N SER A 31 -52.11 10.60 -30.56
CA SER A 31 -52.25 11.64 -31.60
C SER A 31 -51.19 12.73 -31.53
N ARG A 32 -50.60 12.98 -30.35
CA ARG A 32 -49.66 14.10 -30.11
C ARG A 32 -48.41 13.70 -29.35
N GLY A 33 -48.37 12.51 -28.75
CA GLY A 33 -47.24 12.05 -27.96
C GLY A 33 -46.12 11.46 -28.82
N GLU A 34 -44.89 11.66 -28.38
CA GLU A 34 -43.73 10.93 -28.87
C GLU A 34 -43.12 10.15 -27.68
N PRO A 35 -42.72 8.88 -27.85
CA PRO A 35 -42.03 8.14 -26.80
C PRO A 35 -40.76 8.88 -26.37
N ALA A 36 -40.64 9.19 -25.08
CA ALA A 36 -39.50 9.90 -24.53
C ALA A 36 -39.06 9.29 -23.19
N THR A 37 -37.76 9.29 -22.94
CA THR A 37 -37.19 8.88 -21.65
C THR A 37 -37.32 10.01 -20.64
N VAL A 38 -37.80 9.70 -19.44
CA VAL A 38 -37.80 10.66 -18.32
C VAL A 38 -36.37 10.79 -17.79
N ALA A 39 -35.66 11.84 -18.22
CA ALA A 39 -34.31 12.15 -17.74
C ALA A 39 -34.38 13.15 -16.57
N ALA A 40 -33.82 12.77 -15.42
CA ALA A 40 -33.71 13.61 -14.24
C ALA A 40 -32.24 13.76 -13.81
N LEU A 41 -31.88 14.94 -13.33
CA LEU A 41 -30.57 15.22 -12.75
C LEU A 41 -30.48 14.58 -11.37
N SER A 42 -29.42 13.82 -11.13
CA SER A 42 -29.12 13.30 -9.81
C SER A 42 -28.83 14.44 -8.83
N ARG A 43 -28.95 14.17 -7.52
CA ARG A 43 -28.56 15.14 -6.48
C ARG A 43 -27.18 15.75 -6.72
N GLN A 44 -26.20 14.94 -7.14
CA GLN A 44 -24.84 15.43 -7.39
C GLN A 44 -24.78 16.38 -8.59
N GLN A 45 -25.48 16.06 -9.67
CA GLN A 45 -25.57 16.92 -10.86
C GLN A 45 -26.27 18.25 -10.56
N VAL A 46 -27.33 18.23 -9.73
CA VAL A 46 -27.98 19.46 -9.25
C VAL A 46 -27.01 20.31 -8.44
N LEU A 47 -26.28 19.72 -7.49
CA LEU A 47 -25.31 20.43 -6.65
C LEU A 47 -24.16 21.06 -7.43
N ALA A 48 -23.63 20.33 -8.41
CA ALA A 48 -22.61 20.83 -9.33
C ALA A 48 -23.15 22.02 -10.14
N ARG A 49 -24.39 21.90 -10.63
CA ARG A 49 -25.03 22.92 -11.47
C ARG A 49 -25.34 24.21 -10.71
N ILE A 50 -25.80 24.13 -9.47
CA ILE A 50 -26.08 25.32 -8.64
C ILE A 50 -24.85 25.82 -7.86
N ALA A 51 -23.68 25.21 -8.06
CA ALA A 51 -22.42 25.49 -7.36
C ALA A 51 -22.55 25.51 -5.82
N ARG A 52 -23.18 24.48 -5.24
CA ARG A 52 -23.36 24.34 -3.78
C ARG A 52 -22.90 22.97 -3.28
N SER A 53 -22.47 22.92 -2.03
CA SER A 53 -22.09 21.68 -1.33
C SER A 53 -23.28 20.89 -0.77
N ALA A 54 -24.45 21.52 -0.64
CA ALA A 54 -25.70 20.91 -0.18
C ALA A 54 -26.93 21.59 -0.82
N ILE A 55 -28.07 20.87 -0.83
CA ILE A 55 -29.33 21.38 -1.36
C ILE A 55 -29.81 22.50 -0.42
N PRO A 56 -30.00 23.73 -0.91
CA PRO A 56 -30.33 24.88 -0.06
C PRO A 56 -31.76 24.78 0.50
N ALA A 57 -32.01 25.47 1.61
CA ALA A 57 -33.35 25.58 2.16
C ALA A 57 -34.28 26.27 1.14
N GLY A 58 -35.47 25.70 0.91
CA GLY A 58 -36.42 26.19 -0.09
C GLY A 58 -36.13 25.78 -1.54
N PHE A 59 -35.19 24.86 -1.78
CA PHE A 59 -35.05 24.20 -3.08
C PHE A 59 -36.26 23.28 -3.35
N PRO A 60 -36.72 23.12 -4.61
CA PRO A 60 -37.85 22.23 -4.92
C PRO A 60 -37.62 20.78 -4.48
N GLU A 61 -38.70 20.11 -4.09
CA GLU A 61 -38.71 18.66 -3.85
C GLU A 61 -38.38 17.88 -5.14
N PRO A 62 -37.87 16.64 -5.04
CA PRO A 62 -37.49 15.86 -6.22
C PRO A 62 -38.70 15.49 -7.08
N ASP A 63 -38.57 15.68 -8.39
CA ASP A 63 -39.60 15.35 -9.39
C ASP A 63 -39.68 13.84 -9.67
N VAL A 64 -38.58 13.12 -9.44
CA VAL A 64 -38.44 11.69 -9.70
C VAL A 64 -37.76 11.02 -8.51
N VAL A 65 -38.30 9.89 -8.08
CA VAL A 65 -37.68 9.04 -7.06
C VAL A 65 -37.48 7.64 -7.64
N ILE A 66 -36.23 7.16 -7.62
CA ILE A 66 -35.86 5.82 -8.07
C ILE A 66 -35.59 4.97 -6.83
N GLY A 67 -36.41 3.95 -6.59
CA GLY A 67 -36.37 3.09 -5.39
C GLY A 67 -37.57 3.30 -4.47
N ASP A 68 -37.63 2.54 -3.37
CA ASP A 68 -38.75 2.58 -2.42
C ASP A 68 -38.64 3.79 -1.47
N ALA A 69 -39.51 4.78 -1.67
CA ALA A 69 -39.56 6.00 -0.88
C ALA A 69 -40.08 5.78 0.57
N GLY A 70 -40.74 4.65 0.84
CA GLY A 70 -41.33 4.31 2.14
C GLY A 70 -40.41 3.54 3.09
N ARG A 71 -39.20 3.19 2.67
CA ARG A 71 -38.20 2.52 3.53
C ARG A 71 -37.48 3.51 4.44
N ASP A 72 -37.68 3.37 5.75
CA ASP A 72 -36.99 4.14 6.80
C ASP A 72 -35.45 4.01 6.78
N SER A 73 -34.89 3.00 6.10
CA SER A 73 -33.45 2.74 6.07
C SER A 73 -32.65 3.57 5.05
N GLY A 74 -33.32 4.38 4.21
CA GLY A 74 -32.66 5.07 3.10
C GLY A 74 -32.21 4.11 1.99
N GLY A 75 -32.17 4.57 0.74
CA GLY A 75 -31.84 3.72 -0.41
C GLY A 75 -32.55 4.08 -1.72
N TYR A 76 -33.29 5.19 -1.76
CA TYR A 76 -33.84 5.73 -2.99
C TYR A 76 -33.00 6.90 -3.50
N THR A 77 -32.90 7.01 -4.82
CA THR A 77 -32.21 8.10 -5.51
C THR A 77 -33.22 9.19 -5.84
N ARG A 78 -32.91 10.42 -5.45
CA ARG A 78 -33.71 11.62 -5.75
C ARG A 78 -33.21 12.26 -7.04
N GLY A 79 -34.14 12.55 -7.95
CA GLY A 79 -33.88 13.21 -9.23
C GLY A 79 -34.75 14.44 -9.43
N TRP A 80 -34.20 15.46 -10.09
CA TRP A 80 -34.90 16.68 -10.47
C TRP A 80 -34.92 16.87 -11.98
N LEU A 81 -36.07 17.26 -12.53
CA LEU A 81 -36.16 17.64 -13.93
C LEU A 81 -35.39 18.94 -14.16
N ALA A 82 -34.74 19.05 -15.31
CA ALA A 82 -33.92 20.22 -15.64
C ALA A 82 -34.71 21.54 -15.58
N ALA A 83 -36.01 21.50 -15.89
CA ALA A 83 -36.91 22.65 -15.83
C ALA A 83 -37.13 23.14 -14.38
N SER A 84 -37.24 22.24 -13.41
CA SER A 84 -37.44 22.57 -11.99
C SER A 84 -36.21 23.27 -11.40
N VAL A 85 -35.01 22.82 -11.80
CA VAL A 85 -33.74 23.47 -11.42
C VAL A 85 -33.61 24.85 -12.07
N ALA A 86 -33.92 24.97 -13.37
CA ALA A 86 -33.84 26.23 -14.10
C ALA A 86 -34.83 27.29 -13.57
N ALA A 87 -36.05 26.88 -13.19
CA ALA A 87 -37.03 27.78 -12.58
C ALA A 87 -36.53 28.33 -11.24
N TRP A 88 -35.86 27.50 -10.44
CA TRP A 88 -35.26 27.94 -9.17
C TRP A 88 -34.07 28.88 -9.39
N GLU A 89 -33.17 28.58 -10.34
CA GLU A 89 -32.05 29.45 -10.73
C GLU A 89 -32.53 30.85 -11.13
N CYS A 90 -33.64 30.93 -11.88
CA CYS A 90 -34.28 32.18 -12.29
C CYS A 90 -34.76 33.01 -11.08
N VAL A 91 -35.39 32.38 -10.09
CA VAL A 91 -35.85 33.06 -8.87
C VAL A 91 -34.68 33.58 -8.03
N GLN A 92 -33.56 32.85 -7.95
CA GLN A 92 -32.38 33.28 -7.19
C GLN A 92 -31.64 34.44 -7.85
N ALA A 93 -31.62 34.49 -9.19
CA ALA A 93 -31.05 35.62 -9.92
C ALA A 93 -31.77 36.94 -9.62
N THR A 94 -33.09 36.90 -9.35
CA THR A 94 -33.88 38.08 -8.96
C THR A 94 -33.62 38.53 -7.52
N VAL A 95 -33.13 37.64 -6.64
CA VAL A 95 -32.87 37.93 -5.22
C VAL A 95 -31.45 38.48 -5.01
N ALA A 96 -30.48 38.10 -5.85
CA ALA A 96 -29.09 38.52 -5.73
C ALA A 96 -28.84 40.02 -6.05
N ASP A 97 -29.78 40.72 -6.66
CA ASP A 97 -29.63 42.11 -7.11
C ASP A 97 -29.95 43.17 -6.02
N THR A 98 -30.11 42.76 -4.74
CA THR A 98 -30.64 43.65 -3.67
C THR A 98 -29.84 43.74 -2.36
N GLY A 99 -28.56 43.34 -2.29
CA GLY A 99 -27.80 43.35 -1.01
C GLY A 99 -26.35 43.85 -1.08
N VAL A 100 -26.09 44.97 -0.39
CA VAL A 100 -24.83 45.76 -0.32
C VAL A 100 -23.91 45.35 0.85
N GLU A 101 -22.64 45.70 0.68
CA GLU A 101 -21.36 45.62 1.42
C GLU A 101 -21.27 45.85 2.95
N GLY A 102 -20.14 45.39 3.52
CA GLY A 102 -19.40 45.98 4.67
C GLY A 102 -18.92 44.96 5.73
N VAL A 103 -17.76 44.98 6.41
CA VAL A 103 -16.40 45.63 6.37
C VAL A 103 -15.70 45.23 7.70
N ASP A 104 -14.36 45.00 7.68
CA ASP A 104 -13.28 45.09 8.72
C ASP A 104 -13.43 44.45 10.14
N ASP A 105 -12.43 44.14 10.97
CA ASP A 105 -11.05 44.61 11.31
C ASP A 105 -10.32 43.42 12.03
N ASP A 106 -9.00 43.13 11.98
CA ASP A 106 -7.75 43.80 12.40
C ASP A 106 -7.18 43.35 13.79
N VAL A 107 -5.84 43.44 13.89
CA VAL A 107 -4.95 43.61 15.08
C VAL A 107 -4.08 42.42 15.61
N SER A 108 -2.82 42.42 15.14
CA SER A 108 -1.48 42.49 15.80
C SER A 108 -1.06 41.71 17.08
N GLY A 109 0.24 41.35 17.14
CA GLY A 109 1.02 41.18 18.38
C GLY A 109 2.39 40.47 18.22
N GLU A 110 3.50 41.20 18.37
CA GLU A 110 4.91 40.78 18.18
C GLU A 110 5.61 40.09 19.39
N ARG A 111 6.69 39.36 19.03
CA ARG A 111 8.04 39.21 19.65
C ARG A 111 8.29 38.39 20.94
N GLY A 112 9.35 37.58 20.84
CA GLY A 112 10.19 37.11 21.94
C GLY A 112 11.27 36.11 21.47
N ASP A 113 12.41 36.62 21.01
CA ASP A 113 13.65 35.86 20.80
C ASP A 113 14.26 35.45 22.15
N ASP A 114 14.83 34.25 22.24
CA ASP A 114 15.96 34.01 23.15
C ASP A 114 16.91 32.93 22.58
N ALA A 115 18.06 33.38 22.10
CA ALA A 115 19.11 32.58 21.51
C ALA A 115 20.16 32.21 22.57
N GLY A 116 20.15 30.94 22.98
CA GLY A 116 21.15 30.35 23.86
C GLY A 116 22.42 29.95 23.13
N SER A 117 23.43 30.81 23.25
CA SER A 117 24.87 30.64 23.02
C SER A 117 25.43 29.21 22.80
N ALA A 118 25.94 28.98 21.58
CA ALA A 118 26.85 27.89 21.26
C ALA A 118 28.30 28.26 21.63
N GLN A 119 28.90 27.48 22.54
CA GLN A 119 30.33 27.55 22.83
C GLN A 119 31.12 26.80 21.74
N GLN A 120 31.90 27.54 20.97
CA GLN A 120 32.92 27.01 20.07
C GLN A 120 33.99 26.27 20.88
N ALA A 121 34.07 24.95 20.70
CA ALA A 121 35.23 24.16 21.10
C ALA A 121 36.17 24.05 19.89
N SER A 122 37.44 24.33 20.16
CA SER A 122 38.58 24.27 19.24
C SER A 122 38.64 22.97 18.44
N GLU A 123 38.87 23.11 17.13
CA GLU A 123 39.15 22.05 16.17
C GLU A 123 40.45 21.30 16.52
N GLY A 124 40.29 20.17 17.20
CA GLY A 124 41.19 19.02 17.14
C GLY A 124 40.33 17.79 16.94
N GLU A 125 40.78 16.81 16.14
CA GLU A 125 40.05 15.55 16.01
C GLU A 125 39.73 15.01 17.41
N PRO A 126 38.45 14.75 17.75
CA PRO A 126 38.13 14.20 19.06
C PRO A 126 38.91 12.90 19.24
N GLU A 127 39.53 12.71 20.40
CA GLU A 127 40.38 11.56 20.62
C GLU A 127 39.53 10.26 20.62
N TRP A 128 40.03 9.19 20.00
CA TRP A 128 39.33 7.89 19.93
C TRP A 128 39.36 7.18 21.29
N ARG A 129 38.46 7.58 22.18
CA ARG A 129 38.34 7.06 23.55
C ARG A 129 36.94 6.49 23.79
N PRO A 130 36.79 5.36 24.51
CA PRO A 130 35.47 4.84 24.86
C PRO A 130 34.61 5.89 25.55
N GLY A 131 33.34 5.99 25.13
CA GLY A 131 32.40 7.02 25.58
C GLY A 131 32.47 8.33 24.80
N ALA A 132 33.54 8.58 24.02
CA ALA A 132 33.59 9.72 23.12
C ALA A 132 32.56 9.58 22.00
N ARG A 133 31.98 10.69 21.56
CA ARG A 133 30.97 10.74 20.51
C ARG A 133 31.61 11.26 19.21
N ARG A 134 31.43 10.50 18.11
CA ARG A 134 31.99 10.79 16.77
C ARG A 134 31.09 11.67 15.91
N TRP A 135 29.79 11.62 16.14
CA TRP A 135 28.80 12.46 15.46
C TRP A 135 27.60 12.73 16.37
N SER A 136 26.89 13.83 16.12
CA SER A 136 25.73 14.28 16.87
C SER A 136 24.44 14.17 16.05
N GLY A 137 23.28 14.42 16.68
CA GLY A 137 21.98 14.45 15.99
C GLY A 137 21.36 13.07 15.70
N VAL A 138 22.05 11.98 16.06
CA VAL A 138 21.57 10.61 15.87
C VAL A 138 21.04 10.04 17.19
N SER A 139 19.83 9.48 17.17
CA SER A 139 19.19 8.87 18.33
C SER A 139 19.97 7.66 18.88
N ALA A 140 20.02 7.53 20.21
CA ALA A 140 20.64 6.40 20.89
C ALA A 140 19.76 5.13 20.95
N SER A 141 18.56 5.15 20.37
CA SER A 141 17.60 4.03 20.47
C SER A 141 18.14 2.70 19.92
N ALA A 142 19.09 2.72 18.99
CA ALA A 142 19.70 1.53 18.40
C ALA A 142 20.96 1.05 19.17
N ASP A 143 21.54 1.89 20.03
CA ASP A 143 22.87 1.69 20.60
C ASP A 143 22.99 0.41 21.42
N THR A 144 21.90 -0.03 22.05
CA THR A 144 21.84 -1.26 22.87
C THR A 144 21.80 -2.54 22.05
N ARG A 145 21.52 -2.47 20.74
CA ARG A 145 21.25 -3.64 19.88
C ARG A 145 22.24 -3.77 18.73
N VAL A 146 22.89 -2.68 18.35
CA VAL A 146 23.76 -2.63 17.18
C VAL A 146 25.12 -2.05 17.55
N ALA A 147 26.17 -2.63 16.99
CA ALA A 147 27.52 -2.06 16.95
C ALA A 147 28.01 -2.00 15.50
N ILE A 148 28.79 -0.98 15.18
CA ILE A 148 29.51 -0.82 13.92
C ILE A 148 30.99 -0.99 14.22
N LEU A 149 31.67 -1.87 13.50
CA LEU A 149 33.08 -2.18 13.64
C LEU A 149 33.84 -1.56 12.47
N THR A 150 34.78 -0.67 12.79
CA THR A 150 35.67 0.04 11.87
C THR A 150 37.13 -0.36 12.12
N SER A 151 38.04 0.07 11.24
CA SER A 151 39.49 -0.12 11.43
C SER A 151 40.05 0.57 12.68
N ARG A 152 39.35 1.59 13.22
CA ARG A 152 39.73 2.31 14.45
C ARG A 152 39.15 1.68 15.72
N GLY A 153 38.02 0.97 15.61
CA GLY A 153 37.34 0.32 16.73
C GLY A 153 35.84 0.17 16.53
N ALA A 154 35.16 -0.30 17.57
CA ALA A 154 33.71 -0.43 17.59
C ALA A 154 33.03 0.84 18.11
N LEU A 155 31.85 1.13 17.57
CA LEU A 155 31.01 2.28 17.91
C LEU A 155 29.53 1.90 17.84
N THR A 156 28.69 2.69 18.51
CA THR A 156 27.23 2.60 18.38
C THR A 156 26.73 3.34 17.13
N PRO A 157 25.49 3.10 16.68
CA PRO A 157 24.86 3.90 15.62
C PRO A 157 24.80 5.40 15.94
N SER A 158 24.63 5.79 17.20
CA SER A 158 24.70 7.20 17.59
C SER A 158 26.12 7.78 17.63
N GLY A 159 27.15 6.97 17.35
CA GLY A 159 28.53 7.40 17.25
C GLY A 159 29.31 7.34 18.56
N VAL A 160 28.80 6.66 19.59
CA VAL A 160 29.54 6.48 20.84
C VAL A 160 30.59 5.39 20.66
N VAL A 161 31.86 5.72 20.88
CA VAL A 161 32.98 4.78 20.82
C VAL A 161 32.84 3.74 21.93
N LEU A 162 32.91 2.46 21.57
CA LEU A 162 32.77 1.32 22.47
C LEU A 162 34.12 0.70 22.86
N THR A 163 35.14 0.79 22.01
CA THR A 163 36.46 0.17 22.23
C THR A 163 37.60 1.18 22.08
N ARG A 164 38.70 0.96 22.79
CA ARG A 164 39.91 1.81 22.71
C ARG A 164 40.70 1.65 21.40
N GLY A 165 40.38 0.64 20.59
CA GLY A 165 41.07 0.32 19.36
C GLY A 165 40.32 -0.75 18.55
N PRO A 166 40.90 -1.22 17.43
CA PRO A 166 40.32 -2.26 16.58
C PRO A 166 40.14 -3.59 17.33
N LEU A 167 39.30 -4.46 16.76
CA LEU A 167 39.13 -5.85 17.19
C LEU A 167 39.79 -6.77 16.13
N PRO A 168 41.12 -6.96 16.16
CA PRO A 168 41.86 -7.59 15.07
C PRO A 168 41.72 -9.12 15.02
N THR A 169 41.20 -9.76 16.07
CA THR A 169 41.04 -11.21 16.10
C THR A 169 39.60 -11.63 16.41
N GLY A 170 39.22 -12.83 15.99
CA GLY A 170 37.93 -13.43 16.39
C GLY A 170 37.75 -13.54 17.90
N ALA A 171 38.83 -13.77 18.66
CA ALA A 171 38.79 -13.80 20.12
C ALA A 171 38.46 -12.42 20.73
N ASP A 172 38.94 -11.34 20.12
CA ASP A 172 38.59 -9.97 20.54
C ASP A 172 37.12 -9.67 20.29
N LEU A 173 36.61 -10.05 19.12
CA LEU A 173 35.20 -9.90 18.79
C LEU A 173 34.31 -10.75 19.71
N ALA A 174 34.71 -11.98 20.02
CA ALA A 174 34.00 -12.85 20.96
C ALA A 174 33.90 -12.19 22.34
N ARG A 175 35.03 -11.72 22.90
CA ARG A 175 35.04 -11.00 24.18
C ARG A 175 34.14 -9.77 24.17
N PHE A 176 34.18 -8.99 23.07
CA PHE A 176 33.31 -7.84 22.89
C PHE A 176 31.82 -8.24 22.92
N VAL A 177 31.41 -9.26 22.15
CA VAL A 177 30.03 -9.75 22.10
C VAL A 177 29.54 -10.18 23.48
N TRP A 178 30.35 -10.95 24.21
CA TRP A 178 30.01 -11.46 25.54
C TRP A 178 29.89 -10.36 26.60
N HIS A 179 30.73 -9.32 26.52
CA HIS A 179 30.67 -8.17 27.43
C HIS A 179 29.53 -7.21 27.09
N ARG A 180 29.26 -6.99 25.80
CA ARG A 180 28.34 -5.96 25.33
C ARG A 180 26.88 -6.32 25.57
N TRP A 181 26.51 -7.59 25.41
CA TRP A 181 25.11 -8.02 25.39
C TRP A 181 24.79 -9.10 26.43
N PRO A 182 23.58 -9.06 27.01
CA PRO A 182 23.14 -10.06 27.98
C PRO A 182 22.96 -11.43 27.33
N THR A 183 22.78 -12.47 28.15
CA THR A 183 22.64 -13.86 27.68
C THR A 183 21.46 -14.12 26.78
N LYS A 184 20.33 -13.49 27.08
CA LYS A 184 19.10 -13.60 26.30
C LYS A 184 18.65 -12.19 25.94
N PRO A 185 19.26 -11.56 24.93
CA PRO A 185 18.82 -10.25 24.49
C PRO A 185 17.41 -10.38 23.88
N ALA A 186 16.59 -9.34 24.03
CA ALA A 186 15.22 -9.34 23.52
C ALA A 186 15.14 -9.53 21.99
N GLN A 187 16.21 -9.15 21.28
CA GLN A 187 16.41 -9.35 19.85
C GLN A 187 17.85 -9.77 19.62
N THR A 188 18.13 -10.50 18.54
CA THR A 188 19.49 -10.86 18.16
C THR A 188 20.29 -9.59 17.83
N PRO A 189 21.38 -9.28 18.56
CA PRO A 189 22.19 -8.10 18.30
C PRO A 189 22.90 -8.16 16.95
N GLN A 190 23.32 -6.99 16.45
CA GLN A 190 23.97 -6.87 15.15
C GLN A 190 25.35 -6.23 15.28
N VAL A 191 26.32 -6.78 14.55
CA VAL A 191 27.66 -6.22 14.39
C VAL A 191 27.87 -5.97 12.90
N TRP A 192 27.89 -4.70 12.50
CA TRP A 192 28.14 -4.26 11.13
C TRP A 192 29.62 -4.04 10.94
N ILE A 193 30.23 -4.68 9.94
CA ILE A 193 31.69 -4.71 9.77
C ILE A 193 32.03 -4.06 8.43
N THR A 194 32.83 -3.00 8.48
CA THR A 194 33.33 -2.29 7.30
C THR A 194 34.39 -3.10 6.57
N ALA A 195 34.68 -2.73 5.32
CA ALA A 195 35.72 -3.40 4.55
C ALA A 195 37.11 -3.27 5.20
N PRO A 196 37.57 -2.08 5.67
CA PRO A 196 38.86 -1.97 6.34
C PRO A 196 38.93 -2.77 7.65
N ALA A 197 37.88 -2.78 8.47
CA ALA A 197 37.81 -3.62 9.67
C ALA A 197 37.93 -5.12 9.36
N LEU A 198 37.29 -5.56 8.27
CA LEU A 198 37.30 -6.95 7.85
C LEU A 198 38.69 -7.41 7.37
N VAL A 199 39.40 -6.54 6.65
CA VAL A 199 40.81 -6.75 6.27
C VAL A 199 41.69 -6.78 7.50
N ALA A 200 41.50 -5.87 8.46
CA ALA A 200 42.24 -5.84 9.72
C ALA A 200 42.01 -7.09 10.58
N ALA A 201 40.82 -7.70 10.49
CA ALA A 201 40.49 -8.98 11.13
C ALA A 201 41.15 -10.20 10.45
N GLY A 202 41.90 -9.99 9.36
CA GLY A 202 42.62 -11.04 8.65
C GLY A 202 41.78 -11.78 7.59
N MET A 203 40.60 -11.26 7.22
CA MET A 203 39.84 -11.83 6.12
C MET A 203 40.52 -11.46 4.79
N THR A 204 41.02 -12.47 4.09
CA THR A 204 41.57 -12.30 2.74
C THR A 204 40.47 -12.49 1.69
N PRO A 205 40.58 -11.84 0.52
CA PRO A 205 39.66 -12.10 -0.58
C PRO A 205 39.61 -13.60 -0.88
N PRO A 206 38.40 -14.19 -1.00
CA PRO A 206 38.28 -15.60 -1.31
C PRO A 206 38.93 -15.91 -2.67
N LYS A 207 39.63 -17.05 -2.77
CA LYS A 207 40.36 -17.46 -3.98
C LYS A 207 39.47 -17.57 -5.22
N ARG A 208 38.17 -17.85 -5.02
CA ARG A 208 37.14 -17.81 -6.05
C ARG A 208 36.15 -16.70 -5.69
N PRO A 209 35.64 -15.94 -6.68
CA PRO A 209 34.60 -14.95 -6.42
C PRO A 209 33.39 -15.64 -5.77
N PRO A 210 32.91 -15.16 -4.61
CA PRO A 210 31.74 -15.73 -3.96
C PRO A 210 30.51 -15.40 -4.79
N THR A 211 29.60 -16.36 -4.90
CA THR A 211 28.33 -16.19 -5.63
C THR A 211 27.13 -16.11 -4.69
N ALA A 212 27.27 -16.67 -3.48
CA ALA A 212 26.30 -16.61 -2.41
C ALA A 212 26.99 -16.34 -1.07
N SER A 213 26.23 -15.88 -0.07
CA SER A 213 26.79 -15.65 1.28
C SER A 213 27.26 -16.95 1.94
N ASP A 214 26.61 -18.08 1.61
CA ASP A 214 26.99 -19.40 2.14
C ASP A 214 28.41 -19.81 1.74
N ASP A 215 28.91 -19.34 0.57
CA ASP A 215 30.29 -19.58 0.13
C ASP A 215 31.33 -19.01 1.11
N LEU A 216 30.93 -18.01 1.91
CA LEU A 216 31.78 -17.33 2.88
C LEU A 216 31.63 -17.87 4.30
N SER A 217 30.62 -18.70 4.60
CA SER A 217 30.31 -19.14 5.97
C SER A 217 31.49 -19.79 6.69
N ALA A 218 32.25 -20.66 6.01
CA ALA A 218 33.44 -21.29 6.59
C ALA A 218 34.58 -20.29 6.82
N ALA A 219 34.77 -19.34 5.90
CA ALA A 219 35.79 -18.30 6.04
C ALA A 219 35.45 -17.35 7.19
N VAL A 220 34.20 -16.90 7.28
CA VAL A 220 33.69 -16.06 8.37
C VAL A 220 33.82 -16.79 9.72
N GLY A 221 33.41 -18.07 9.78
CA GLY A 221 33.55 -18.87 10.99
C GLY A 221 35.00 -19.03 11.45
N LYS A 222 35.93 -19.24 10.51
CA LYS A 222 37.37 -19.32 10.80
C LYS A 222 37.96 -17.98 11.26
N VAL A 223 37.66 -16.89 10.56
CA VAL A 223 38.18 -15.54 10.86
C VAL A 223 37.73 -15.08 12.25
N PHE A 224 36.44 -15.27 12.55
CA PHE A 224 35.86 -14.78 13.81
C PHE A 224 35.82 -15.81 14.93
N GLY A 225 36.21 -17.07 14.69
CA GLY A 225 36.18 -18.13 15.70
C GLY A 225 34.76 -18.43 16.19
N CYS A 226 33.78 -18.44 15.28
CA CYS A 226 32.37 -18.63 15.60
C CYS A 226 31.72 -19.69 14.71
N GLN A 227 30.61 -20.27 15.17
CA GLN A 227 29.79 -21.14 14.34
C GLN A 227 28.77 -20.29 13.55
N VAL A 228 28.80 -20.39 12.21
CA VAL A 228 27.78 -19.77 11.36
C VAL A 228 26.63 -20.75 11.14
N THR A 229 25.41 -20.36 11.52
CA THR A 229 24.21 -21.23 11.43
C THR A 229 23.26 -20.85 10.28
N ALA A 230 23.42 -19.66 9.71
CA ALA A 230 22.71 -19.22 8.51
C ALA A 230 23.46 -18.05 7.86
N ALA A 231 23.49 -17.99 6.53
CA ALA A 231 23.98 -16.83 5.80
C ALA A 231 23.03 -16.39 4.68
N LYS A 232 22.86 -15.08 4.50
CA LYS A 232 22.10 -14.50 3.38
C LYS A 232 22.43 -13.04 3.15
N ALA A 233 22.68 -12.65 1.90
CA ALA A 233 22.92 -11.27 1.50
C ALA A 233 23.96 -10.51 2.34
N GLY A 234 25.09 -11.15 2.67
CA GLY A 234 26.13 -10.59 3.53
C GLY A 234 25.82 -10.59 5.03
N TRP A 235 24.67 -11.16 5.43
CA TRP A 235 24.31 -11.40 6.83
C TRP A 235 24.68 -12.81 7.24
N PHE A 236 25.29 -12.96 8.42
CA PHE A 236 25.69 -14.24 8.99
C PHE A 236 25.14 -14.33 10.41
N THR A 237 24.33 -15.35 10.68
CA THR A 237 23.95 -15.69 12.05
C THR A 237 25.08 -16.47 12.68
N ALA A 238 25.82 -15.81 13.59
CA ALA A 238 27.00 -16.36 14.24
C ALA A 238 26.68 -16.71 15.71
N VAL A 239 27.22 -17.83 16.17
CA VAL A 239 27.19 -18.27 17.56
C VAL A 239 28.62 -18.27 18.09
N PHE A 240 28.87 -17.41 19.08
CA PHE A 240 30.15 -17.31 19.77
C PHE A 240 30.12 -18.14 21.05
N ASN A 241 31.03 -19.09 21.15
CA ASN A 241 31.25 -19.80 22.40
C ASN A 241 31.99 -18.92 23.40
N ARG A 242 31.96 -19.30 24.66
CA ARG A 242 32.68 -18.61 25.72
C ARG A 242 34.18 -18.87 25.56
N ALA A 243 35.02 -17.86 25.79
CA ALA A 243 36.46 -17.92 25.52
C ALA A 243 37.24 -18.92 26.41
N ASP A 244 36.62 -19.41 27.48
CA ASP A 244 37.11 -20.42 28.43
C ASP A 244 36.59 -21.85 28.14
N ALA A 245 35.81 -22.05 27.08
CA ALA A 245 35.35 -23.37 26.68
C ALA A 245 36.50 -24.20 26.09
N GLU A 246 36.67 -25.45 26.53
CA GLU A 246 37.70 -26.33 25.99
C GLU A 246 37.52 -26.57 24.47
N PRO A 247 38.60 -26.54 23.68
CA PRO A 247 38.54 -26.84 22.25
C PRO A 247 37.90 -28.23 22.01
N GLY A 248 36.74 -28.27 21.34
CA GLY A 248 36.01 -29.51 21.04
C GLY A 248 34.76 -29.77 21.88
N THR A 249 34.44 -28.93 22.87
CA THR A 249 33.14 -28.95 23.56
C THR A 249 32.13 -28.03 22.86
N GLU A 250 31.58 -28.48 21.74
CA GLU A 250 30.54 -27.76 20.96
C GLU A 250 29.17 -27.79 21.67
N SER A 251 29.08 -27.25 22.89
CA SER A 251 27.77 -27.00 23.50
C SER A 251 27.20 -25.68 22.97
N THR A 252 26.31 -25.79 21.99
CA THR A 252 25.54 -24.64 21.45
C THR A 252 24.56 -24.03 22.45
N ALA A 253 24.35 -24.67 23.62
CA ALA A 253 23.38 -24.27 24.63
C ALA A 253 23.72 -22.94 25.33
N ASP A 254 25.01 -22.63 25.50
CA ASP A 254 25.50 -21.40 26.15
C ASP A 254 26.07 -20.36 25.17
N GLY A 255 26.01 -20.64 23.87
CA GLY A 255 26.56 -19.76 22.83
C GLY A 255 25.83 -18.42 22.70
N ARG A 256 26.58 -17.33 22.50
CA ARG A 256 26.04 -15.99 22.22
C ARG A 256 25.72 -15.85 20.74
N ARG A 257 24.43 -15.69 20.40
CA ARG A 257 23.98 -15.46 19.02
C ARG A 257 23.98 -13.98 18.66
N VAL A 258 24.63 -13.65 17.54
CA VAL A 258 24.63 -12.30 16.93
C VAL A 258 24.51 -12.39 15.41
N HIS A 259 24.08 -11.32 14.77
CA HIS A 259 24.20 -11.15 13.32
C HIS A 259 25.49 -10.40 13.00
N LEU A 260 26.40 -11.04 12.29
CA LEU A 260 27.52 -10.36 11.65
C LEU A 260 27.07 -9.89 10.26
N VAL A 261 27.20 -8.59 9.99
CA VAL A 261 26.77 -7.98 8.73
C VAL A 261 28.00 -7.43 8.04
N LEU A 262 28.44 -8.08 6.96
CA LEU A 262 29.66 -7.71 6.25
C LEU A 262 29.31 -6.77 5.10
N LEU A 263 29.56 -5.46 5.28
CA LEU A 263 29.30 -4.43 4.28
C LEU A 263 29.83 -4.76 2.87
N PRO A 264 31.07 -5.26 2.67
CA PRO A 264 31.59 -5.54 1.33
C PRO A 264 30.88 -6.70 0.60
N PHE A 265 30.02 -7.45 1.29
CA PHE A 265 29.36 -8.65 0.76
C PHE A 265 27.83 -8.55 0.74
N LEU A 266 27.25 -7.37 1.02
CA LEU A 266 25.79 -7.18 0.99
C LEU A 266 25.16 -7.41 -0.39
N TRP A 267 25.95 -7.34 -1.46
CA TRP A 267 25.50 -7.56 -2.84
C TRP A 267 25.28 -9.04 -3.18
N LEU A 268 25.75 -9.96 -2.33
CA LEU A 268 25.49 -11.39 -2.49
C LEU A 268 23.99 -11.69 -2.34
N ASP A 269 23.53 -12.80 -2.92
CA ASP A 269 22.11 -13.19 -2.85
C ASP A 269 21.11 -12.07 -3.22
N PRO A 270 21.33 -11.34 -4.34
CA PRO A 270 20.56 -10.16 -4.69
C PRO A 270 19.07 -10.48 -4.75
N ALA A 271 18.24 -9.53 -4.32
CA ALA A 271 16.79 -9.65 -4.52
C ALA A 271 16.49 -9.57 -6.03
N GLY A 272 15.72 -10.52 -6.56
CA GLY A 272 15.48 -10.61 -8.01
C GLY A 272 14.96 -9.31 -8.64
N GLN A 273 14.02 -8.63 -7.98
CA GLN A 273 13.42 -7.39 -8.46
C GLN A 273 14.28 -6.13 -8.21
N ARG A 274 15.22 -6.18 -7.25
CA ARG A 274 16.05 -5.04 -6.83
C ARG A 274 17.47 -5.52 -6.52
N PRO A 275 18.25 -5.95 -7.52
CA PRO A 275 19.52 -6.62 -7.30
C PRO A 275 20.65 -5.71 -6.80
N LYS A 276 20.47 -4.38 -6.87
CA LYS A 276 21.45 -3.38 -6.40
C LYS A 276 21.14 -2.81 -5.01
N ASP A 277 20.00 -3.20 -4.43
CA ASP A 277 19.54 -2.70 -3.14
C ASP A 277 20.19 -3.48 -1.99
N LEU A 278 20.90 -2.76 -1.12
CA LEU A 278 21.65 -3.30 0.01
C LEU A 278 20.96 -2.97 1.36
N GLY A 279 19.68 -2.62 1.34
CA GLY A 279 18.89 -2.25 2.52
C GLY A 279 19.31 -0.89 3.07
N VAL A 280 19.57 -0.81 4.38
CA VAL A 280 19.99 0.45 5.03
C VAL A 280 21.37 0.96 4.55
N ALA A 281 22.16 0.12 3.88
CA ALA A 281 23.39 0.56 3.20
C ALA A 281 23.12 1.28 1.86
N GLY A 282 21.86 1.37 1.42
CA GLY A 282 21.46 2.08 0.21
C GLY A 282 21.56 1.24 -1.06
N THR A 283 21.43 1.91 -2.21
CA THR A 283 21.42 1.25 -3.52
C THR A 283 22.71 1.52 -4.28
N ARG A 284 23.40 0.46 -4.70
CA ARG A 284 24.67 0.52 -5.43
C ARG A 284 24.54 1.29 -6.75
N GLY A 285 25.45 2.23 -6.99
CA GLY A 285 25.49 3.08 -8.17
C GLY A 285 24.46 4.22 -8.15
N THR A 286 23.96 4.60 -6.97
CA THR A 286 23.02 5.71 -6.80
C THR A 286 23.53 6.66 -5.72
N ALA A 287 22.95 7.86 -5.62
CA ALA A 287 23.27 8.82 -4.57
C ALA A 287 23.01 8.30 -3.12
N THR A 288 22.30 7.18 -2.98
CA THR A 288 22.00 6.57 -1.67
C THR A 288 23.08 5.58 -1.21
N GLU A 289 24.02 5.20 -2.08
CA GLU A 289 25.14 4.32 -1.73
C GLU A 289 25.98 4.91 -0.59
N LEU A 290 26.53 4.05 0.27
CA LEU A 290 27.42 4.52 1.34
C LEU A 290 28.67 5.21 0.75
N PRO A 291 29.17 6.29 1.38
CA PRO A 291 30.45 6.90 1.03
C PRO A 291 31.61 5.89 1.01
N ALA A 292 32.66 6.19 0.24
CA ALA A 292 33.87 5.38 0.20
C ALA A 292 34.74 5.54 1.47
N ASP A 293 34.68 6.71 2.10
CA ASP A 293 35.35 6.97 3.38
C ASP A 293 34.69 6.16 4.51
N GLU A 294 35.51 5.47 5.31
CA GLU A 294 35.03 4.52 6.32
C GLU A 294 34.24 5.21 7.44
N ASP A 295 34.74 6.33 7.96
CA ASP A 295 34.14 7.05 9.07
C ASP A 295 32.83 7.71 8.62
N ALA A 296 32.80 8.29 7.41
CA ALA A 296 31.58 8.82 6.80
C ALA A 296 30.55 7.71 6.50
N ALA A 297 30.99 6.55 6.00
CA ALA A 297 30.10 5.41 5.77
C ALA A 297 29.49 4.90 7.07
N ALA A 298 30.29 4.81 8.14
CA ALA A 298 29.82 4.41 9.46
C ALA A 298 28.81 5.40 10.04
N ALA A 299 29.03 6.71 9.85
CA ALA A 299 28.12 7.76 10.29
C ALA A 299 26.75 7.68 9.58
N VAL A 300 26.76 7.61 8.24
CA VAL A 300 25.53 7.48 7.42
C VAL A 300 24.78 6.19 7.74
N LEU A 301 25.50 5.08 7.90
CA LEU A 301 24.91 3.80 8.30
C LEU A 301 24.27 3.90 9.69
N GLY A 302 24.97 4.48 10.66
CA GLY A 302 24.49 4.68 12.02
C GLY A 302 23.20 5.51 12.07
N GLU A 303 23.16 6.60 11.32
CA GLU A 303 21.97 7.45 11.18
C GLU A 303 20.77 6.66 10.62
N ARG A 304 20.96 5.92 9.52
CA ARG A 304 19.89 5.13 8.89
C ARG A 304 19.39 4.00 9.79
N ILE A 305 20.27 3.36 10.54
CA ILE A 305 19.89 2.33 11.52
C ILE A 305 19.09 2.95 12.67
N ALA A 306 19.54 4.08 13.21
CA ALA A 306 18.86 4.77 14.30
C ALA A 306 17.45 5.21 13.88
N TRP A 307 17.33 5.79 12.68
CA TRP A 307 16.04 6.17 12.09
C TRP A 307 15.08 4.97 11.94
N LEU A 308 15.57 3.82 11.45
CA LEU A 308 14.73 2.65 11.26
C LEU A 308 14.16 2.11 12.59
N VAL A 309 14.93 2.21 13.69
CA VAL A 309 14.49 1.76 15.03
C VAL A 309 13.33 2.62 15.57
N GLU A 310 13.17 3.86 15.09
CA GLU A 310 12.04 4.73 15.48
C GLU A 310 10.68 4.17 15.07
N PHE A 311 10.64 3.29 14.06
CA PHE A 311 9.39 2.70 13.57
C PHE A 311 8.71 1.85 14.65
N GLY A 312 9.48 1.24 15.54
CA GLY A 312 8.94 0.48 16.65
C GLY A 312 9.96 -0.35 17.41
N GLU A 313 9.60 -0.70 18.64
CA GLU A 313 10.40 -1.63 19.44
C GLU A 313 10.37 -3.02 18.80
N GLY A 314 11.54 -3.58 18.46
CA GLY A 314 11.59 -4.81 17.67
C GLY A 314 12.10 -4.61 16.25
N VAL A 315 12.05 -3.38 15.75
CA VAL A 315 12.43 -3.07 14.38
C VAL A 315 13.93 -2.82 14.33
N LEU A 316 14.63 -3.65 13.57
CA LEU A 316 16.05 -3.53 13.24
C LEU A 316 16.21 -3.82 11.75
N PRO A 317 17.33 -3.42 11.14
CA PRO A 317 17.63 -3.84 9.78
C PRO A 317 17.69 -5.37 9.69
N ALA A 318 17.40 -5.91 8.52
CA ALA A 318 17.44 -7.35 8.28
C ALA A 318 17.92 -7.64 6.85
N ALA A 319 18.38 -8.87 6.61
CA ALA A 319 18.82 -9.34 5.29
C ALA A 319 17.77 -9.17 4.18
N ARG A 320 16.49 -9.13 4.54
CA ARG A 320 15.38 -8.94 3.61
C ARG A 320 14.43 -7.85 4.12
N PRO A 321 14.03 -6.88 3.29
CA PRO A 321 13.10 -5.81 3.69
C PRO A 321 11.77 -6.32 4.25
N ALA A 322 11.27 -7.45 3.71
CA ALA A 322 10.05 -8.11 4.21
C ALA A 322 10.15 -8.49 5.70
N SER A 323 11.34 -8.85 6.20
CA SER A 323 11.54 -9.20 7.61
C SER A 323 11.50 -7.97 8.51
N VAL A 324 11.89 -6.79 8.00
CA VAL A 324 11.69 -5.50 8.69
C VAL A 324 10.21 -5.16 8.75
N GLY A 325 9.47 -5.35 7.65
CA GLY A 325 8.01 -5.15 7.61
C GLY A 325 7.26 -6.06 8.58
N ALA A 326 7.67 -7.33 8.68
CA ALA A 326 7.15 -8.28 9.66
C ALA A 326 7.45 -7.85 11.11
N ALA A 327 8.70 -7.44 11.38
CA ALA A 327 9.09 -6.96 12.71
C ALA A 327 8.32 -5.71 13.15
N LEU A 328 8.00 -4.80 12.19
CA LEU A 328 7.13 -3.66 12.45
C LEU A 328 5.71 -4.10 12.80
N LEU A 329 5.15 -5.08 12.08
CA LEU A 329 3.82 -5.60 12.41
C LEU A 329 3.80 -6.29 13.78
N ASP A 330 4.85 -7.03 14.12
CA ASP A 330 5.01 -7.60 15.47
C ASP A 330 5.07 -6.52 16.55
N ALA A 331 5.76 -5.40 16.28
CA ALA A 331 5.85 -4.26 17.19
C ALA A 331 4.49 -3.59 17.41
N VAL A 332 3.74 -3.37 16.33
CA VAL A 332 2.36 -2.84 16.39
C VAL A 332 1.46 -3.77 17.19
N ARG A 333 1.52 -5.08 16.93
CA ARG A 333 0.68 -6.07 17.62
C ARG A 333 1.00 -6.19 19.11
N ARG A 334 2.28 -6.13 19.50
CA ARG A 334 2.70 -6.13 20.90
C ARG A 334 2.15 -4.94 21.70
N ARG A 335 1.92 -3.79 21.05
CA ARG A 335 1.32 -2.60 21.67
C ARG A 335 -0.22 -2.64 21.67
N GLY A 336 -0.82 -3.52 20.89
CA GLY A 336 -2.27 -3.65 20.77
C GLY A 336 -2.91 -4.21 22.04
N ARG A 337 -4.14 -3.79 22.33
CA ARG A 337 -4.90 -4.28 23.50
C ARG A 337 -5.42 -5.71 23.32
N SER A 338 -5.53 -6.18 22.07
CA SER A 338 -6.04 -7.50 21.70
C SER A 338 -4.98 -8.32 20.97
N ALA A 339 -4.64 -9.47 21.54
CA ALA A 339 -3.79 -10.45 20.89
C ALA A 339 -4.57 -11.15 19.77
N HIS A 340 -4.43 -10.66 18.54
CA HIS A 340 -4.99 -11.33 17.36
C HIS A 340 -4.17 -12.60 17.12
N ARG A 341 -4.77 -13.79 17.26
CA ARG A 341 -4.13 -15.05 16.90
C ARG A 341 -4.08 -15.16 15.37
N ILE A 342 -2.88 -15.17 14.83
CA ILE A 342 -2.62 -15.31 13.38
C ILE A 342 -1.79 -16.57 13.20
N GLU A 343 -2.27 -17.45 12.33
CA GLU A 343 -1.64 -18.71 11.96
C GLU A 343 -1.42 -18.73 10.45
N ALA A 344 -0.41 -19.48 9.99
CA ALA A 344 -0.16 -19.61 8.56
C ALA A 344 -1.41 -20.23 7.90
N CYS A 345 -1.92 -19.57 6.86
CA CYS A 345 -3.13 -20.01 6.17
C CYS A 345 -2.89 -20.06 4.67
N PRO A 346 -2.17 -21.10 4.16
CA PRO A 346 -2.03 -21.30 2.72
C PRO A 346 -3.40 -21.48 2.05
N LEU A 347 -3.45 -21.34 0.72
CA LEU A 347 -4.66 -21.64 -0.03
C LEU A 347 -5.00 -23.14 0.10
N PRO A 348 -6.29 -23.51 0.27
CA PRO A 348 -6.71 -24.89 0.14
C PRO A 348 -6.34 -25.47 -1.23
N ASP A 349 -5.97 -26.74 -1.31
CA ASP A 349 -5.52 -27.37 -2.56
C ASP A 349 -6.58 -27.31 -3.66
N THR A 350 -7.86 -27.44 -3.31
CA THR A 350 -8.99 -27.31 -4.25
C THR A 350 -9.07 -25.90 -4.84
N VAL A 351 -8.96 -24.87 -3.99
CA VAL A 351 -8.92 -23.47 -4.40
C VAL A 351 -7.72 -23.22 -5.31
N TYR A 352 -6.54 -23.70 -4.94
CA TYR A 352 -5.33 -23.51 -5.73
C TYR A 352 -5.39 -24.24 -7.09
N ALA A 353 -5.98 -25.43 -7.14
CA ALA A 353 -6.14 -26.18 -8.39
C ALA A 353 -7.10 -25.49 -9.37
N GLU A 354 -8.21 -24.94 -8.89
CA GLU A 354 -9.20 -24.24 -9.73
C GLU A 354 -8.79 -22.80 -10.06
N THR A 355 -8.15 -22.11 -9.11
CA THR A 355 -7.78 -20.70 -9.23
C THR A 355 -6.42 -20.47 -8.57
N PRO A 356 -5.31 -20.79 -9.27
CA PRO A 356 -3.96 -20.68 -8.72
C PRO A 356 -3.59 -19.28 -8.24
N ARG A 357 -4.22 -18.24 -8.82
CA ARG A 357 -4.02 -16.85 -8.48
C ARG A 357 -5.36 -16.15 -8.25
N LEU A 358 -5.76 -16.00 -6.99
CA LEU A 358 -7.08 -15.45 -6.62
C LEU A 358 -7.41 -14.08 -7.24
N ASP A 359 -6.43 -13.18 -7.33
CA ASP A 359 -6.58 -11.86 -7.95
C ASP A 359 -5.47 -11.69 -9.01
N PRO A 360 -5.76 -11.98 -10.29
CA PRO A 360 -4.79 -11.82 -11.37
C PRO A 360 -4.59 -10.35 -11.73
N ASP A 361 -3.35 -9.98 -12.08
CA ASP A 361 -3.07 -8.60 -12.50
C ASP A 361 -3.67 -8.32 -13.89
N ILE A 362 -3.89 -7.04 -14.18
CA ILE A 362 -4.35 -6.55 -15.48
C ILE A 362 -3.21 -6.18 -16.44
N GLU A 363 -1.95 -6.55 -16.12
CA GLU A 363 -0.72 -6.19 -16.86
C GLU A 363 -0.74 -6.54 -18.36
N ASN A 364 -1.56 -7.51 -18.76
CA ASN A 364 -1.68 -7.94 -20.15
C ASN A 364 -2.84 -7.27 -20.90
N TRP A 365 -3.62 -6.42 -20.22
CA TRP A 365 -4.74 -5.74 -20.85
C TRP A 365 -4.22 -4.64 -21.79
N LYS A 366 -4.59 -4.76 -23.06
CA LYS A 366 -4.28 -3.81 -24.11
C LYS A 366 -5.54 -3.50 -24.89
N ASN A 367 -5.74 -2.23 -25.15
CA ASN A 367 -6.80 -1.69 -25.98
C ASN A 367 -6.16 -0.67 -26.92
N MET A 368 -5.27 -1.15 -27.80
CA MET A 368 -4.64 -0.26 -28.77
C MET A 368 -5.66 0.03 -29.87
N PRO A 369 -6.03 1.31 -30.10
CA PRO A 369 -6.62 1.69 -31.37
C PRO A 369 -5.56 1.42 -32.46
N HIS A 370 -5.97 0.80 -33.56
CA HIS A 370 -5.23 0.99 -34.81
C HIS A 370 -5.33 2.49 -35.13
N ASP A 371 -4.18 3.15 -35.36
CA ASP A 371 -3.96 4.30 -36.26
C ASP A 371 -2.79 5.21 -35.79
N ALA A 372 -2.22 5.92 -36.76
CA ALA A 372 -0.87 6.49 -36.77
C ALA A 372 -0.49 7.41 -35.59
N LYS A 373 0.76 7.27 -35.12
CA LYS A 373 1.38 8.02 -34.01
C LYS A 373 1.56 9.53 -34.23
N ALA A 374 1.25 10.06 -35.42
CA ALA A 374 1.85 11.32 -35.88
C ALA A 374 1.52 12.54 -34.98
N ASP A 375 0.38 12.56 -34.29
CA ASP A 375 -0.06 13.71 -33.48
C ASP A 375 -0.67 13.31 -32.12
N ARG A 376 -0.08 12.36 -31.39
CA ARG A 376 -0.58 11.92 -30.08
C ARG A 376 0.54 11.66 -29.07
N VAL A 377 0.25 11.93 -27.81
CA VAL A 377 1.18 11.74 -26.69
C VAL A 377 0.68 10.62 -25.79
N ASP A 378 1.57 9.69 -25.43
CA ASP A 378 1.27 8.60 -24.50
C ASP A 378 1.65 9.04 -23.09
N VAL A 379 0.74 8.96 -22.13
CA VAL A 379 0.91 9.38 -20.74
C VAL A 379 0.71 8.20 -19.82
N GLU A 380 1.73 7.87 -19.03
CA GLU A 380 1.67 6.86 -17.97
C GLU A 380 1.23 7.53 -16.67
N VAL A 381 0.14 7.02 -16.10
CA VAL A 381 -0.39 7.42 -14.80
C VAL A 381 -0.27 6.28 -13.81
N ASP A 382 0.14 6.58 -12.57
CA ASP A 382 0.29 5.61 -11.51
C ASP A 382 -0.44 6.04 -10.23
N GLN A 383 -0.86 5.05 -9.45
CA GLN A 383 -1.46 5.28 -8.16
C GLN A 383 -0.39 5.41 -7.06
N ARG A 384 -0.39 6.52 -6.32
CA ARG A 384 0.59 6.79 -5.25
C ARG A 384 0.53 5.71 -4.15
N ALA A 385 1.59 4.92 -4.00
CA ALA A 385 1.70 3.88 -2.96
C ALA A 385 0.44 2.98 -2.84
N ALA A 386 -0.08 2.53 -3.98
CA ALA A 386 -1.35 1.82 -4.15
C ALA A 386 -1.62 0.73 -3.10
N TYR A 387 -0.71 -0.24 -3.00
CA TYR A 387 -0.82 -1.36 -2.06
C TYR A 387 -0.80 -0.93 -0.59
N LEU A 388 -0.04 0.13 -0.25
CA LEU A 388 -0.01 0.66 1.11
C LEU A 388 -1.33 1.34 1.46
N ALA A 389 -1.96 2.06 0.51
CA ALA A 389 -3.29 2.62 0.68
C ALA A 389 -4.33 1.53 0.97
N SER A 390 -4.33 0.46 0.17
CA SER A 390 -5.26 -0.67 0.30
C SER A 390 -5.04 -1.45 1.59
N ALA A 391 -3.78 -1.80 1.92
CA ALA A 391 -3.45 -2.56 3.13
C ALA A 391 -3.98 -1.93 4.42
N GLY A 392 -3.94 -0.60 4.54
CA GLY A 392 -4.45 0.09 5.74
C GLY A 392 -5.98 0.20 5.83
N GLN A 393 -6.71 -0.05 4.74
CA GLN A 393 -8.18 0.13 4.66
C GLN A 393 -8.95 -1.18 4.73
N VAL A 394 -8.45 -2.24 4.08
CA VAL A 394 -9.16 -3.51 3.97
C VAL A 394 -9.23 -4.26 5.30
N GLU A 395 -10.29 -5.06 5.45
CA GLU A 395 -10.41 -6.02 6.53
C GLU A 395 -9.81 -7.36 6.11
N LEU A 396 -9.14 -8.01 7.06
CA LEU A 396 -8.38 -9.23 6.86
C LEU A 396 -8.83 -10.28 7.89
N GLY A 397 -9.04 -11.51 7.43
CA GLY A 397 -9.50 -12.62 8.26
C GLY A 397 -8.42 -13.16 9.20
N TYR A 398 -8.82 -13.54 10.42
CA TYR A 398 -7.97 -14.16 11.43
C TYR A 398 -8.80 -15.04 12.38
N GLY A 399 -8.19 -15.56 13.45
CA GLY A 399 -8.91 -16.28 14.51
C GLY A 399 -8.89 -17.80 14.40
N GLY A 400 -8.11 -18.36 13.46
CA GLY A 400 -7.92 -19.80 13.28
C GLY A 400 -8.01 -20.21 11.81
N VAL A 401 -8.28 -21.49 11.59
CA VAL A 401 -8.49 -22.08 10.27
C VAL A 401 -9.89 -21.66 9.76
N PRO A 402 -10.02 -21.24 8.49
CA PRO A 402 -11.32 -20.94 7.90
C PRO A 402 -12.22 -22.17 7.84
N ILE A 403 -13.53 -21.96 7.92
CA ILE A 403 -14.55 -22.99 7.85
C ILE A 403 -15.01 -23.12 6.40
N GLU A 404 -14.96 -24.32 5.84
CA GLU A 404 -15.51 -24.64 4.53
C GLU A 404 -17.05 -24.69 4.59
N LEU A 405 -17.70 -24.02 3.66
CA LEU A 405 -19.14 -24.03 3.46
C LEU A 405 -19.43 -24.57 2.06
N SER A 406 -20.16 -25.69 1.98
CA SER A 406 -20.54 -26.33 0.71
C SER A 406 -21.63 -25.59 -0.05
N LYS A 407 -22.37 -24.70 0.64
CA LYS A 407 -23.32 -23.75 0.06
C LYS A 407 -23.27 -22.46 0.88
N ALA A 408 -23.39 -21.33 0.22
CA ALA A 408 -23.56 -20.05 0.88
C ALA A 408 -24.65 -19.24 0.18
N ASP A 409 -25.42 -18.50 0.98
CA ASP A 409 -26.45 -17.62 0.48
C ASP A 409 -25.82 -16.32 -0.07
N PRO A 410 -26.00 -15.98 -1.36
CA PRO A 410 -25.51 -14.73 -1.91
C PRO A 410 -26.02 -13.48 -1.21
N ALA A 411 -27.15 -13.55 -0.50
CA ALA A 411 -27.67 -12.45 0.31
C ALA A 411 -26.67 -11.96 1.38
N VAL A 412 -25.68 -12.79 1.75
CA VAL A 412 -24.59 -12.39 2.67
C VAL A 412 -23.86 -11.12 2.20
N PHE A 413 -23.80 -10.86 0.89
CA PHE A 413 -23.16 -9.67 0.34
C PHE A 413 -24.05 -8.42 0.34
N ALA A 414 -25.32 -8.55 0.69
CA ALA A 414 -26.19 -7.40 0.98
C ALA A 414 -25.98 -6.87 2.41
N GLU A 415 -25.29 -7.62 3.28
CA GLU A 415 -24.97 -7.17 4.63
C GLU A 415 -23.99 -6.00 4.61
N LYS A 416 -24.12 -5.10 5.60
CA LYS A 416 -23.21 -3.95 5.74
C LYS A 416 -21.75 -4.38 5.93
N ASN A 417 -21.52 -5.53 6.56
CA ASN A 417 -20.19 -6.07 6.84
C ASN A 417 -20.18 -7.58 6.58
N PRO A 418 -20.09 -8.01 5.30
CA PRO A 418 -20.08 -9.42 4.97
C PRO A 418 -18.86 -10.11 5.61
N PRO A 419 -18.97 -11.41 5.91
CA PRO A 419 -17.89 -12.15 6.54
C PRO A 419 -16.69 -12.25 5.60
N TYR A 420 -15.50 -12.21 6.18
CA TYR A 420 -14.28 -12.39 5.41
C TYR A 420 -14.10 -13.84 4.98
N GLY A 421 -14.02 -14.05 3.67
CA GLY A 421 -13.88 -15.36 3.08
C GLY A 421 -13.39 -15.37 1.63
N LEU A 422 -13.14 -16.60 1.18
CA LEU A 422 -13.03 -16.99 -0.22
C LEU A 422 -14.37 -17.51 -0.71
N TRP A 423 -14.72 -17.17 -1.94
CA TRP A 423 -16.02 -17.47 -2.53
C TRP A 423 -15.83 -18.01 -3.93
N ARG A 424 -16.41 -19.16 -4.21
CA ARG A 424 -16.45 -19.76 -5.55
C ARG A 424 -17.65 -19.18 -6.28
N VAL A 425 -17.38 -18.19 -7.13
CA VAL A 425 -18.43 -17.44 -7.83
C VAL A 425 -18.50 -17.86 -9.29
N THR A 426 -19.69 -17.82 -9.86
CA THR A 426 -19.89 -17.82 -11.32
C THR A 426 -20.46 -16.47 -11.75
N THR A 427 -19.78 -15.78 -12.67
CA THR A 427 -20.28 -14.56 -13.29
C THR A 427 -20.94 -14.88 -14.65
N PRO A 428 -21.97 -14.14 -15.07
CA PRO A 428 -22.47 -14.19 -16.44
C PRO A 428 -21.43 -13.64 -17.45
N PRO A 429 -21.64 -13.82 -18.76
CA PRO A 429 -20.87 -13.12 -19.79
C PRO A 429 -20.89 -11.62 -19.57
N ALA A 430 -19.73 -10.95 -19.62
CA ALA A 430 -19.68 -9.51 -19.39
C ALA A 430 -20.42 -8.72 -20.48
N ALA A 431 -20.58 -9.28 -21.69
CA ALA A 431 -21.34 -8.66 -22.77
C ALA A 431 -22.86 -8.63 -22.50
N SER A 432 -23.37 -9.40 -21.54
CA SER A 432 -24.77 -9.34 -21.11
C SER A 432 -25.02 -8.36 -19.97
N LEU A 433 -23.99 -7.67 -19.49
CA LEU A 433 -24.07 -6.70 -18.39
C LEU A 433 -24.06 -5.29 -18.96
N ASP A 434 -25.03 -4.49 -18.54
CA ASP A 434 -25.18 -3.12 -19.02
C ASP A 434 -24.03 -2.24 -18.52
N GLY A 435 -23.56 -1.32 -19.39
CA GLY A 435 -22.55 -0.31 -19.06
C GLY A 435 -21.10 -0.79 -19.14
N LEU A 436 -20.82 -2.10 -19.19
CA LEU A 436 -19.46 -2.59 -19.38
C LEU A 436 -18.97 -2.34 -20.82
N SER A 437 -17.70 -1.96 -20.97
CA SER A 437 -17.08 -1.64 -22.26
C SER A 437 -15.78 -2.40 -22.49
N ARG A 438 -15.59 -2.94 -23.70
CA ARG A 438 -14.33 -3.57 -24.14
C ARG A 438 -13.15 -2.59 -24.16
N ARG A 439 -13.43 -1.28 -24.11
CA ARG A 439 -12.39 -0.23 -24.02
C ARG A 439 -11.84 -0.05 -22.61
N LEU A 440 -12.36 -0.77 -21.62
CA LEU A 440 -11.85 -0.82 -20.25
C LEU A 440 -11.54 -2.28 -19.85
N PRO A 441 -10.62 -2.51 -18.89
CA PRO A 441 -10.46 -3.83 -18.31
C PRO A 441 -11.74 -4.27 -17.59
N LEU A 442 -12.03 -5.56 -17.62
CA LEU A 442 -13.15 -6.11 -16.87
C LEU A 442 -12.93 -5.92 -15.37
N PRO A 443 -14.03 -5.77 -14.59
CA PRO A 443 -13.97 -5.64 -13.15
C PRO A 443 -13.07 -6.68 -12.51
N HIS A 444 -13.20 -7.96 -12.85
CA HIS A 444 -12.32 -9.04 -12.39
C HIS A 444 -11.61 -9.74 -13.56
N GLY A 445 -10.32 -10.05 -13.43
CA GLY A 445 -9.51 -10.58 -14.53
C GLY A 445 -9.86 -12.00 -15.02
N TYR A 446 -10.70 -12.73 -14.27
CA TYR A 446 -11.24 -14.03 -14.70
C TYR A 446 -12.59 -13.95 -15.40
N MET A 447 -13.28 -12.81 -15.35
CA MET A 447 -14.51 -12.62 -16.13
C MET A 447 -14.20 -12.79 -17.62
N GLN A 448 -15.19 -13.26 -18.37
CA GLN A 448 -15.10 -13.42 -19.82
C GLN A 448 -16.18 -12.56 -20.49
N TRP A 449 -15.88 -12.00 -21.67
CA TRP A 449 -16.84 -11.19 -22.41
C TRP A 449 -18.01 -12.01 -22.93
N ASP A 450 -17.70 -13.15 -23.54
CA ASP A 450 -18.64 -13.89 -24.38
C ASP A 450 -19.18 -15.17 -23.72
N GLY A 451 -18.74 -15.48 -22.49
CA GLY A 451 -19.15 -16.69 -21.77
C GLY A 451 -19.18 -16.50 -20.25
N PRO A 452 -19.90 -17.36 -19.52
CA PRO A 452 -19.83 -17.37 -18.07
C PRO A 452 -18.45 -17.80 -17.58
N ALA A 453 -18.05 -17.38 -16.39
CA ALA A 453 -16.76 -17.71 -15.79
C ALA A 453 -16.91 -18.12 -14.34
N THR A 454 -16.28 -19.22 -13.94
CA THR A 454 -16.27 -19.72 -12.55
C THR A 454 -14.87 -19.66 -11.98
N PHE A 455 -14.71 -19.03 -10.83
CA PHE A 455 -13.41 -18.87 -10.16
C PHE A 455 -13.57 -18.62 -8.66
N TRP A 456 -12.51 -18.89 -7.89
CA TRP A 456 -12.43 -18.50 -6.48
C TRP A 456 -11.93 -17.06 -6.36
N THR A 457 -12.58 -16.28 -5.50
CA THR A 457 -12.17 -14.89 -5.26
C THR A 457 -12.40 -14.47 -3.81
N THR A 458 -11.87 -13.31 -3.43
CA THR A 458 -12.00 -12.78 -2.06
C THR A 458 -13.32 -12.05 -1.86
N THR A 459 -13.74 -11.90 -0.60
CA THR A 459 -14.91 -11.07 -0.24
C THR A 459 -14.83 -9.67 -0.84
N ARG A 460 -13.64 -9.05 -0.83
CA ARG A 460 -13.44 -7.71 -1.39
C ARG A 460 -13.63 -7.67 -2.90
N ALA A 461 -13.21 -8.71 -3.59
CA ALA A 461 -13.43 -8.83 -5.03
C ALA A 461 -14.90 -9.10 -5.37
N VAL A 462 -15.64 -9.84 -4.54
CA VAL A 462 -17.11 -9.97 -4.72
C VAL A 462 -17.80 -8.62 -4.52
N GLN A 463 -17.43 -7.85 -3.49
CA GLN A 463 -17.94 -6.49 -3.30
C GLN A 463 -17.67 -5.59 -4.51
N HIS A 464 -16.51 -5.74 -5.15
CA HIS A 464 -16.19 -5.01 -6.38
C HIS A 464 -17.04 -5.46 -7.57
N LEU A 465 -17.31 -6.76 -7.72
CA LEU A 465 -18.23 -7.27 -8.73
C LEU A 465 -19.66 -6.72 -8.56
N VAL A 466 -20.15 -6.62 -7.33
CA VAL A 466 -21.48 -6.09 -7.01
C VAL A 466 -21.56 -4.56 -7.12
N ALA A 467 -20.42 -3.88 -7.05
CA ALA A 467 -20.40 -2.42 -7.13
C ALA A 467 -20.96 -1.91 -8.47
N PRO A 468 -21.58 -0.72 -8.49
CA PRO A 468 -22.09 -0.12 -9.71
C PRO A 468 -21.01 0.05 -10.78
N VAL A 469 -21.42 0.05 -12.04
CA VAL A 469 -20.49 0.16 -13.18
C VAL A 469 -19.81 1.52 -13.20
N GLU A 470 -20.53 2.59 -12.86
CA GLU A 470 -19.99 3.95 -12.71
C GLU A 470 -18.89 4.06 -11.65
N ASP A 471 -18.88 3.14 -10.69
CA ASP A 471 -17.85 3.00 -9.65
C ASP A 471 -16.73 2.01 -10.03
N GLY A 472 -16.69 1.60 -11.30
CA GLY A 472 -15.74 0.64 -11.85
C GLY A 472 -16.02 -0.82 -11.50
N GLY A 473 -17.22 -1.14 -10.99
CA GLY A 473 -17.67 -2.50 -10.70
C GLY A 473 -18.35 -3.18 -11.90
N ALA A 474 -19.00 -4.33 -11.66
CA ALA A 474 -19.73 -5.07 -12.70
C ALA A 474 -21.25 -4.86 -12.67
N GLY A 475 -21.78 -4.15 -11.67
CA GLY A 475 -23.21 -3.91 -11.50
C GLY A 475 -24.02 -5.18 -11.21
N LEU A 476 -23.37 -6.28 -10.82
CA LEU A 476 -24.03 -7.56 -10.58
C LEU A 476 -24.87 -7.50 -9.30
N SER A 477 -26.10 -7.98 -9.37
CA SER A 477 -26.88 -8.26 -8.17
C SER A 477 -26.34 -9.50 -7.45
N ALA A 478 -26.60 -9.59 -6.15
CA ALA A 478 -26.25 -10.77 -5.36
C ALA A 478 -26.87 -12.06 -5.95
N GLY A 479 -28.06 -11.98 -6.56
CA GLY A 479 -28.73 -13.13 -7.17
C GLY A 479 -28.10 -13.60 -8.48
N GLU A 480 -27.43 -12.71 -9.22
CA GLU A 480 -26.69 -13.06 -10.45
C GLU A 480 -25.33 -13.70 -10.14
N LEU A 481 -24.81 -13.48 -8.94
CA LEU A 481 -23.63 -14.18 -8.43
C LEU A 481 -24.03 -15.55 -7.91
N ARG A 482 -23.89 -16.57 -8.74
CA ARG A 482 -24.01 -17.96 -8.27
C ARG A 482 -22.80 -18.30 -7.40
N ILE A 483 -23.05 -18.64 -6.13
CA ILE A 483 -22.02 -19.05 -5.17
C ILE A 483 -22.17 -20.54 -4.87
N ASP A 484 -21.16 -21.31 -5.24
CA ASP A 484 -21.19 -22.78 -5.15
C ASP A 484 -20.27 -23.34 -4.05
N GLY A 485 -19.59 -22.47 -3.30
CA GLY A 485 -18.69 -22.86 -2.21
C GLY A 485 -18.02 -21.66 -1.57
N ALA A 486 -17.64 -21.79 -0.30
CA ALA A 486 -16.94 -20.74 0.42
C ALA A 486 -15.98 -21.27 1.49
N TRP A 487 -14.98 -20.46 1.83
CA TRP A 487 -14.13 -20.65 3.02
C TRP A 487 -14.18 -19.36 3.84
N VAL A 488 -14.70 -19.42 5.06
CA VAL A 488 -15.00 -18.23 5.88
C VAL A 488 -14.16 -18.21 7.15
N TRP A 489 -13.53 -17.07 7.45
CA TRP A 489 -12.71 -16.90 8.65
C TRP A 489 -13.59 -16.63 9.87
N PRO A 490 -13.20 -17.12 11.07
CA PRO A 490 -13.96 -16.88 12.30
C PRO A 490 -14.06 -15.40 12.69
N GLN A 491 -13.04 -14.60 12.37
CA GLN A 491 -12.97 -13.18 12.72
C GLN A 491 -12.32 -12.40 11.57
N HIS A 492 -12.59 -11.10 11.48
CA HIS A 492 -11.91 -10.20 10.57
C HIS A 492 -11.81 -8.78 11.12
N GLY A 493 -10.86 -8.01 10.60
CA GLY A 493 -10.68 -6.61 10.97
C GLY A 493 -9.50 -5.96 10.25
N ARG A 494 -9.27 -4.66 10.50
CA ARG A 494 -8.20 -3.89 9.83
C ARG A 494 -6.83 -4.12 10.47
N LEU A 495 -6.28 -5.31 10.30
CA LEU A 495 -5.05 -5.77 10.97
C LEU A 495 -3.80 -4.99 10.60
N LEU A 496 -3.75 -4.41 9.39
CA LEU A 496 -2.59 -3.68 8.88
C LEU A 496 -2.75 -2.15 8.97
N ARG A 497 -3.81 -1.62 9.60
CA ARG A 497 -4.09 -0.19 9.65
C ARG A 497 -2.95 0.61 10.29
N THR A 498 -2.64 0.34 11.56
CA THR A 498 -1.59 1.05 12.29
C THR A 498 -0.20 0.83 11.65
N TRP A 499 0.05 -0.37 11.13
CA TRP A 499 1.28 -0.67 10.39
C TRP A 499 1.43 0.21 9.14
N ALA A 500 0.36 0.33 8.35
CA ALA A 500 0.34 1.19 7.18
C ALA A 500 0.48 2.66 7.59
N ASP A 501 -0.25 3.12 8.60
CA ASP A 501 -0.23 4.52 9.06
C ASP A 501 1.17 4.98 9.49
N ILE A 502 1.93 4.13 10.20
CA ILE A 502 3.34 4.42 10.55
C ILE A 502 4.19 4.61 9.28
N LEU A 503 4.07 3.69 8.32
CA LEU A 503 4.85 3.77 7.08
C LEU A 503 4.45 4.97 6.22
N ARG A 504 3.17 5.35 6.21
CA ARG A 504 2.67 6.52 5.49
C ARG A 504 3.19 7.81 6.11
N ALA A 505 3.16 7.93 7.44
CA ALA A 505 3.71 9.08 8.15
C ALA A 505 5.21 9.24 7.88
N LYS A 506 5.97 8.15 8.03
CA LYS A 506 7.42 8.16 7.76
C LYS A 506 7.75 8.40 6.29
N LEU A 507 6.90 7.97 5.35
CA LEU A 507 7.08 8.26 3.93
C LEU A 507 6.86 9.75 3.64
N ALA A 508 5.82 10.35 4.22
CA ALA A 508 5.56 11.78 4.09
C ALA A 508 6.69 12.62 4.68
N GLU A 509 7.17 12.28 5.89
CA GLU A 509 8.35 12.90 6.53
C GLU A 509 9.58 12.83 5.61
N ALA A 510 9.90 11.65 5.08
CA ALA A 510 11.05 11.45 4.20
C ALA A 510 10.92 12.21 2.88
N THR A 511 9.72 12.28 2.29
CA THR A 511 9.46 13.06 1.09
C THR A 511 9.62 14.56 1.33
N ALA A 512 9.06 15.08 2.43
CA ALA A 512 9.22 16.49 2.80
C ALA A 512 10.69 16.87 3.05
N ALA A 513 11.47 15.95 3.62
CA ALA A 513 12.90 16.15 3.87
C ALA A 513 13.82 15.84 2.67
N GLY A 514 13.28 15.43 1.51
CA GLY A 514 14.08 15.04 0.33
C GLY A 514 14.98 13.82 0.55
N ARG A 515 14.66 12.95 1.50
CA ARG A 515 15.47 11.80 1.92
C ARG A 515 15.20 10.56 1.07
N GLN A 516 15.82 10.53 -0.11
CA GLN A 516 15.63 9.44 -1.08
C GLN A 516 16.00 8.06 -0.51
N ASP A 517 17.02 7.98 0.35
CA ASP A 517 17.43 6.76 1.06
C ASP A 517 16.30 6.17 1.93
N GLN A 518 15.59 7.04 2.64
CA GLN A 518 14.45 6.68 3.49
C GLN A 518 13.22 6.31 2.66
N ILE A 519 12.93 7.07 1.60
CA ILE A 519 11.83 6.80 0.66
C ILE A 519 11.98 5.41 0.05
N ASP A 520 13.17 5.08 -0.45
CA ASP A 520 13.44 3.78 -1.07
C ASP A 520 13.37 2.65 -0.05
N THR A 521 13.90 2.86 1.16
CA THR A 521 13.80 1.89 2.25
C THR A 521 12.35 1.59 2.62
N ILE A 522 11.49 2.60 2.80
CA ILE A 522 10.06 2.40 3.11
C ILE A 522 9.35 1.67 1.97
N LYS A 523 9.58 2.10 0.72
CA LYS A 523 9.02 1.44 -0.47
C LYS A 523 9.40 -0.03 -0.54
N ASN A 524 10.64 -0.35 -0.21
CA ASN A 524 11.13 -1.72 -0.13
C ASN A 524 10.45 -2.54 0.96
N ILE A 525 10.33 -1.97 2.15
CA ILE A 525 9.74 -2.65 3.31
C ILE A 525 8.30 -3.09 3.00
N TYR A 526 7.44 -2.16 2.57
CA TYR A 526 6.03 -2.51 2.38
C TYR A 526 5.83 -3.41 1.15
N LYS A 527 6.49 -3.14 0.02
CA LYS A 527 6.33 -3.96 -1.20
C LYS A 527 6.80 -5.39 -0.96
N ALA A 528 7.98 -5.56 -0.35
CA ALA A 528 8.52 -6.89 -0.09
C ALA A 528 7.71 -7.66 0.95
N PHE A 529 7.22 -6.99 2.00
CA PHE A 529 6.42 -7.63 3.03
C PHE A 529 5.07 -8.10 2.50
N LEU A 530 4.32 -7.21 1.84
CA LEU A 530 3.01 -7.54 1.25
C LEU A 530 3.16 -8.63 0.17
N GLY A 531 4.16 -8.53 -0.71
CA GLY A 531 4.42 -9.54 -1.73
C GLY A 531 4.76 -10.92 -1.14
N ARG A 532 5.48 -10.96 0.00
CA ARG A 532 5.82 -12.24 0.64
C ARG A 532 4.62 -12.93 1.31
N MET A 533 3.59 -12.17 1.71
CA MET A 533 2.36 -12.76 2.27
C MET A 533 1.70 -13.75 1.30
N ALA A 534 1.87 -13.55 -0.01
CA ALA A 534 1.31 -14.44 -1.03
C ALA A 534 1.88 -15.87 -1.01
N GLY A 535 3.01 -16.13 -0.34
CA GLY A 535 3.69 -17.41 -0.40
C GLY A 535 4.38 -17.86 0.88
N GLY A 536 4.93 -19.07 0.85
CA GLY A 536 5.61 -19.71 2.00
C GLY A 536 7.05 -19.25 2.24
N GLN A 537 7.52 -18.17 1.61
CA GLN A 537 8.92 -17.72 1.66
C GLN A 537 9.31 -17.02 2.97
N HIS A 538 8.50 -17.16 4.01
CA HIS A 538 8.79 -16.64 5.34
C HIS A 538 9.75 -17.56 6.10
N PRO A 539 10.72 -17.01 6.86
CA PRO A 539 11.53 -17.82 7.75
C PRO A 539 10.66 -18.49 8.83
N PRO A 540 11.12 -19.59 9.46
CA PRO A 540 10.31 -20.36 10.42
C PRO A 540 9.57 -19.54 11.48
N GLY A 541 10.23 -18.54 12.09
CA GLY A 541 9.62 -17.67 13.10
C GLY A 541 8.57 -16.68 12.58
N GLN A 542 8.45 -16.51 11.26
CA GLN A 542 7.52 -15.58 10.60
C GLN A 542 6.51 -16.29 9.70
N ARG A 543 6.44 -17.64 9.73
CA ARG A 543 5.56 -18.43 8.85
C ARG A 543 4.08 -18.07 8.96
N HIS A 544 3.64 -17.58 10.11
CA HIS A 544 2.27 -17.13 10.32
C HIS A 544 1.86 -15.94 9.42
N TYR A 545 2.81 -15.25 8.78
CA TYR A 545 2.54 -14.22 7.79
C TYR A 545 2.33 -14.75 6.35
N GLN A 546 2.41 -16.07 6.13
CA GLN A 546 1.90 -16.68 4.90
C GLN A 546 0.36 -16.56 4.88
N GLN A 547 -0.13 -15.59 4.11
CA GLN A 547 -1.52 -15.15 4.04
C GLN A 547 -1.91 -14.79 2.58
N PRO A 548 -1.96 -15.75 1.65
CA PRO A 548 -2.29 -15.50 0.25
C PRO A 548 -3.64 -14.82 0.04
N VAL A 549 -4.64 -15.09 0.89
CA VAL A 549 -5.95 -14.44 0.82
C VAL A 549 -5.87 -12.97 1.24
N TRP A 550 -4.99 -12.61 2.20
CA TRP A 550 -4.76 -11.20 2.55
C TRP A 550 -4.13 -10.45 1.38
N ALA A 551 -3.12 -11.04 0.74
CA ALA A 551 -2.48 -10.46 -0.44
C ALA A 551 -3.51 -10.24 -1.57
N ALA A 552 -4.32 -11.26 -1.87
CA ALA A 552 -5.39 -11.15 -2.86
C ALA A 552 -6.45 -10.08 -2.50
N THR A 553 -6.83 -9.95 -1.22
CA THR A 553 -7.76 -8.91 -0.75
C THR A 553 -7.21 -7.50 -0.99
N ILE A 554 -5.92 -7.29 -0.72
CA ILE A 554 -5.24 -6.01 -0.93
C ILE A 554 -5.16 -5.68 -2.43
N HIS A 555 -4.89 -6.70 -3.27
CA HIS A 555 -4.91 -6.55 -4.73
C HIS A 555 -6.31 -6.20 -5.23
N ALA A 556 -7.35 -6.91 -4.78
CA ALA A 556 -8.74 -6.65 -5.16
C ALA A 556 -9.17 -5.20 -4.89
N ASP A 557 -8.83 -4.66 -3.72
CA ASP A 557 -9.12 -3.26 -3.37
C ASP A 557 -8.37 -2.26 -4.25
N THR A 558 -7.11 -2.59 -4.59
CA THR A 558 -6.28 -1.78 -5.48
C THR A 558 -6.86 -1.75 -6.89
N ARG A 559 -7.26 -2.91 -7.42
CA ARG A 559 -7.94 -3.05 -8.72
C ARG A 559 -9.26 -2.29 -8.76
N TRP A 560 -10.07 -2.39 -7.72
CA TRP A 560 -11.32 -1.63 -7.64
C TRP A 560 -11.05 -0.12 -7.73
N ARG A 561 -10.10 0.39 -6.96
CA ARG A 561 -9.73 1.81 -7.03
C ARG A 561 -9.24 2.21 -8.42
N ALA A 562 -8.45 1.35 -9.07
CA ALA A 562 -7.95 1.56 -10.42
C ALA A 562 -9.08 1.64 -11.47
N LEU A 563 -10.03 0.71 -11.42
CA LEU A 563 -11.16 0.72 -12.37
C LEU A 563 -12.18 1.82 -12.10
N ARG A 564 -12.37 2.22 -10.84
CA ARG A 564 -13.13 3.42 -10.52
C ARG A 564 -12.51 4.66 -11.18
N TYR A 565 -11.19 4.81 -11.05
CA TYR A 565 -10.47 5.90 -11.72
C TYR A 565 -10.61 5.83 -13.24
N ALA A 566 -10.35 4.69 -13.87
CA ALA A 566 -10.42 4.56 -15.32
C ALA A 566 -11.84 4.82 -15.86
N THR A 567 -12.87 4.37 -15.14
CA THR A 567 -14.28 4.65 -15.47
C THR A 567 -14.61 6.13 -15.30
N HIS A 568 -14.11 6.77 -14.25
CA HIS A 568 -14.29 8.20 -14.05
C HIS A 568 -13.68 9.02 -15.19
N ILE A 569 -12.45 8.69 -15.60
CA ILE A 569 -11.79 9.37 -16.73
C ILE A 569 -12.54 9.12 -18.05
N ALA A 570 -13.00 7.90 -18.29
CA ALA A 570 -13.80 7.59 -19.48
C ALA A 570 -15.13 8.35 -19.51
N THR A 571 -15.82 8.49 -18.39
CA THR A 571 -17.13 9.15 -18.31
C THR A 571 -17.03 10.68 -18.35
N THR A 572 -15.96 11.25 -17.79
CA THR A 572 -15.80 12.73 -17.70
C THR A 572 -15.01 13.33 -18.85
N LEU A 573 -14.02 12.61 -19.40
CA LEU A 573 -13.11 13.12 -20.43
C LEU A 573 -13.23 12.37 -21.76
N ASP A 574 -14.04 11.31 -21.86
CA ASP A 574 -14.09 10.39 -23.02
C ASP A 574 -12.71 9.81 -23.38
N LEU A 575 -11.83 9.70 -22.39
CA LEU A 575 -10.49 9.14 -22.53
C LEU A 575 -10.44 7.73 -21.98
N TYR A 576 -9.86 6.82 -22.77
CA TYR A 576 -9.74 5.42 -22.41
C TYR A 576 -8.27 5.02 -22.34
N PRO A 577 -7.86 4.18 -21.38
CA PRO A 577 -6.52 3.64 -21.35
C PRO A 577 -6.30 2.76 -22.59
N ILE A 578 -5.10 2.85 -23.16
CA ILE A 578 -4.66 2.00 -24.27
C ILE A 578 -3.93 0.75 -23.78
N ALA A 579 -3.43 0.78 -22.54
CA ALA A 579 -2.80 -0.34 -21.87
C ALA A 579 -2.88 -0.17 -20.35
N ALA A 580 -2.88 -1.29 -19.63
CA ALA A 580 -2.55 -1.34 -18.22
C ALA A 580 -1.17 -2.00 -18.07
N ARG A 581 -0.27 -1.42 -17.26
CA ARG A 581 1.08 -1.98 -17.04
C ARG A 581 1.20 -2.78 -15.75
N ASP A 582 0.32 -2.50 -14.80
CA ASP A 582 0.16 -3.12 -13.48
C ASP A 582 -1.29 -2.82 -13.02
N ILE A 583 -1.73 -3.43 -11.93
CA ILE A 583 -3.03 -3.21 -11.28
C ILE A 583 -3.28 -1.75 -10.90
N ASP A 584 -2.21 -0.96 -10.77
CA ASP A 584 -2.22 0.42 -10.29
C ASP A 584 -1.76 1.44 -11.35
N THR A 585 -1.48 0.99 -12.59
CA THR A 585 -0.83 1.81 -13.62
C THR A 585 -1.55 1.68 -14.97
N PHE A 586 -1.95 2.82 -15.54
CA PHE A 586 -2.57 2.92 -16.86
C PHE A 586 -1.74 3.79 -17.80
N VAL A 587 -1.83 3.51 -19.09
CA VAL A 587 -1.29 4.36 -20.16
C VAL A 587 -2.46 4.91 -20.97
N TYR A 588 -2.56 6.24 -21.06
CA TYR A 588 -3.52 6.95 -21.89
C TYR A 588 -2.84 7.51 -23.11
N ARG A 589 -3.59 7.64 -24.21
CA ARG A 589 -3.15 8.39 -25.39
C ARG A 589 -4.01 9.63 -25.51
N ILE A 590 -3.38 10.80 -25.44
CA ILE A 590 -4.08 12.09 -25.44
C ILE A 590 -3.63 12.98 -26.61
N PRO A 591 -4.46 13.97 -27.00
CA PRO A 591 -4.04 15.03 -27.92
C PRO A 591 -2.82 15.79 -27.38
N PRO A 592 -1.89 16.25 -28.23
CA PRO A 592 -0.66 16.93 -27.82
C PRO A 592 -0.93 18.30 -27.16
N ASN A 593 -2.08 18.89 -27.43
CA ASN A 593 -2.53 20.15 -26.84
C ASN A 593 -3.35 19.97 -25.55
N LEU A 594 -3.65 18.73 -25.15
CA LEU A 594 -4.34 18.46 -23.89
C LEU A 594 -3.30 18.36 -22.77
N ASP A 595 -3.45 19.17 -21.73
CA ASP A 595 -2.59 19.11 -20.55
C ASP A 595 -2.69 17.72 -19.87
N PRO A 596 -1.61 16.93 -19.75
CA PRO A 596 -1.61 15.65 -19.04
C PRO A 596 -2.13 15.73 -17.60
N ALA A 597 -2.09 16.91 -16.96
CA ALA A 597 -2.57 17.11 -15.60
C ALA A 597 -4.06 16.74 -15.42
N VAL A 598 -4.87 16.75 -16.48
CA VAL A 598 -6.27 16.30 -16.43
C VAL A 598 -6.43 14.83 -16.01
N LEU A 599 -5.36 14.03 -16.11
CA LEU A 599 -5.31 12.64 -15.67
C LEU A 599 -4.80 12.48 -14.21
N THR A 600 -4.61 13.58 -13.47
CA THR A 600 -4.19 13.57 -12.07
C THR A 600 -5.38 13.84 -11.16
N GLU A 601 -5.47 13.13 -10.03
CA GLU A 601 -6.44 13.46 -8.99
C GLU A 601 -5.89 14.55 -8.06
N ASP A 602 -6.73 15.51 -7.68
CA ASP A 602 -6.42 16.64 -6.79
C ASP A 602 -6.19 16.21 -5.32
N SER A 603 -5.18 15.39 -5.08
CA SER A 603 -4.74 14.99 -3.74
C SER A 603 -3.42 14.23 -3.80
N ASP A 604 -2.50 14.57 -2.89
CA ASP A 604 -1.26 13.81 -2.67
C ASP A 604 -1.42 12.60 -1.76
N ALA A 605 -2.65 12.26 -1.38
CA ALA A 605 -2.93 11.08 -0.57
C ALA A 605 -2.53 9.79 -1.29
N ASN A 606 -2.12 8.79 -0.52
CA ASN A 606 -1.88 7.45 -1.06
C ASN A 606 -3.18 6.87 -1.64
N GLY A 607 -3.07 6.19 -2.77
CA GLY A 607 -4.21 5.64 -3.51
C GLY A 607 -4.74 6.57 -4.60
N LYS A 608 -4.19 7.79 -4.74
CA LYS A 608 -4.59 8.75 -5.78
C LYS A 608 -3.72 8.66 -7.01
N TYR A 609 -4.30 8.87 -8.19
CA TYR A 609 -3.59 8.86 -9.46
C TYR A 609 -2.82 10.16 -9.70
N ARG A 610 -1.67 10.04 -10.37
CA ARG A 610 -0.86 11.14 -10.91
C ARG A 610 -0.25 10.75 -12.23
N VAL A 611 0.13 11.74 -13.01
CA VAL A 611 1.07 11.55 -14.12
C VAL A 611 2.44 11.15 -13.56
N LYS A 612 2.94 10.02 -14.02
CA LYS A 612 4.27 9.49 -13.67
C LYS A 612 5.29 9.78 -14.75
N ARG A 613 4.89 9.64 -16.01
CA ARG A 613 5.76 9.85 -17.17
C ARG A 613 4.96 10.19 -18.41
N ILE A 614 5.51 11.08 -19.23
CA ILE A 614 5.08 11.31 -20.61
C ILE A 614 6.02 10.51 -21.52
N VAL A 615 5.48 9.58 -22.30
CA VAL A 615 6.26 8.68 -23.15
C VAL A 615 6.67 9.43 -24.42
N GLY A 616 7.96 9.80 -24.52
CA GLY A 616 8.52 10.57 -25.62
C GLY A 616 9.29 11.81 -25.17
N GLU A 617 9.13 12.22 -23.91
CA GLU A 617 10.03 13.15 -23.22
C GLU A 617 10.94 12.34 -22.29
N ASP A 618 12.24 12.62 -22.34
CA ASP A 618 13.28 11.99 -21.51
C ASP A 618 13.42 12.69 -20.15
#